data_AF-A0A1V1UCU6-F1
#
_entry.id   AF-A0A1V1UCU6-F1
#
_cell.length_a   1.000
_cell.length_b   1.000
_cell.length_c   1.000
_cell.angle_alpha   90.00
_cell.angle_beta   90.00
_cell.angle_gamma   90.00
#
_symmetry.space_group_name_H-M   'P 1'
#
loop_
_entity.id
_entity.type
_entity.pdbx_description
1 polymer ?
#
loop_
_entity_poly.entity_id
_entity_poly.type
_entity_poly.pdbx_seq_one_letter_code
_entity_poly.pdbx_strand_id
1 'polypeptide(L)' 'MTLTETTTAHDVQHAHHDADAAAVGPILLSLAVFIAGWGTSIALWGIPGLYIPALALVPVMWVVLLIISRG' A
#
# COMPACT_ATOMS: atom_id res chain seq x y z
N MET A 1 -29.30 29.62 1.91
CA MET A 1 -27.91 29.36 2.37
C MET A 1 -27.45 27.91 2.18
N THR A 2 -28.27 27.00 1.63
CA THR A 2 -27.93 25.57 1.47
C THR A 2 -27.20 25.22 0.15
N LEU A 3 -27.36 26.02 -0.90
CA LEU A 3 -26.79 25.79 -2.24
C LEU A 3 -25.27 25.94 -2.31
N THR A 4 -24.72 26.89 -1.56
CA THR A 4 -23.27 27.10 -1.47
C THR A 4 -22.62 25.94 -0.73
N GLU A 5 -23.24 25.44 0.34
CA GLU A 5 -22.74 24.30 1.12
C GLU A 5 -22.71 23.00 0.32
N THR A 6 -23.73 22.75 -0.52
CA THR A 6 -23.76 21.58 -1.39
C THR A 6 -22.73 21.66 -2.52
N THR A 7 -22.48 22.85 -3.07
CA THR A 7 -21.45 23.06 -4.09
C THR A 7 -20.05 22.82 -3.51
N THR A 8 -19.74 23.39 -2.35
CA THR A 8 -18.44 23.22 -1.70
C THR A 8 -18.22 21.77 -1.27
N ALA A 9 -19.24 21.10 -0.71
CA ALA A 9 -19.15 19.69 -0.37
C ALA A 9 -18.91 18.82 -1.63
N HIS A 10 -19.60 19.11 -2.74
CA HIS A 10 -19.42 18.33 -3.96
C HIS A 10 -18.01 18.46 -4.56
N ASP A 11 -17.44 19.67 -4.55
CA ASP A 11 -16.08 19.96 -5.05
C ASP A 11 -14.99 19.28 -4.19
N VAL A 12 -15.15 19.31 -2.87
CA VAL A 12 -14.24 18.64 -1.93
C VAL A 12 -14.29 17.11 -2.09
N GLN A 13 -15.47 16.53 -2.31
CA GLN A 13 -15.62 15.09 -2.58
C GLN A 13 -14.96 14.67 -3.90
N HIS A 14 -15.14 15.44 -4.98
CA HIS A 14 -14.50 15.15 -6.28
C HIS A 14 -12.98 15.23 -6.18
N ALA A 15 -12.45 16.26 -5.51
CA ALA A 15 -11.02 16.39 -5.28
C ALA A 15 -10.42 15.20 -4.50
N HIS A 16 -11.16 14.63 -3.53
CA HIS A 16 -10.74 13.42 -2.82
C HIS A 16 -10.73 12.19 -3.73
N HIS A 17 -11.75 12.03 -4.56
CA HIS A 17 -11.84 10.91 -5.50
C HIS A 17 -10.71 10.93 -6.54
N ASP A 18 -10.37 12.11 -7.05
CA ASP A 18 -9.25 12.29 -7.99
C ASP A 18 -7.91 11.97 -7.33
N ALA A 19 -7.73 12.32 -6.05
CA ALA A 19 -6.55 11.97 -5.26
C ALA A 19 -6.45 10.46 -5.02
N ASP A 20 -7.58 9.80 -4.69
CA ASP A 20 -7.66 8.35 -4.54
C ASP A 20 -7.34 7.65 -5.88
N ALA A 21 -7.93 8.12 -6.98
CA ALA A 21 -7.67 7.60 -8.33
C ALA A 21 -6.21 7.77 -8.73
N ALA A 22 -5.58 8.89 -8.38
CA ALA A 22 -4.15 9.12 -8.60
C ALA A 22 -3.27 8.20 -7.75
N ALA A 23 -3.72 7.81 -6.54
CA ALA A 23 -2.99 6.88 -5.66
C ALA A 23 -3.14 5.40 -6.07
N VAL A 24 -4.24 5.04 -6.74
CA VAL A 24 -4.50 3.66 -7.18
C VAL A 24 -3.40 3.16 -8.13
N GLY A 25 -2.96 3.99 -9.07
CA GLY A 25 -1.90 3.66 -10.02
C GLY A 25 -0.61 3.15 -9.36
N PRO A 26 0.06 3.96 -8.50
CA PRO A 26 1.28 3.54 -7.82
C PRO A 26 1.07 2.39 -6.82
N ILE A 27 -0.09 2.29 -6.17
CA ILE A 27 -0.41 1.17 -5.28
C ILE A 27 -0.48 -0.14 -6.07
N LEU A 28 -1.21 -0.16 -7.18
CA LEU A 28 -1.32 -1.34 -8.04
C LEU A 28 0.03 -1.74 -8.65
N LEU A 29 0.84 -0.75 -9.08
CA LEU A 29 2.19 -1.00 -9.57
C LEU A 29 3.07 -1.64 -8.48
N SER A 30 3.07 -1.08 -7.28
CA SER A 30 3.84 -1.60 -6.15
C SER A 30 3.44 -3.03 -5.80
N LEU A 31 2.14 -3.32 -5.78
CA LEU A 31 1.61 -4.66 -5.54
C LEU A 31 1.99 -5.64 -6.66
N ALA A 32 1.90 -5.22 -7.93
CA ALA A 32 2.29 -6.04 -9.06
C ALA A 32 3.79 -6.40 -9.03
N VAL A 33 4.66 -5.43 -8.71
CA VAL A 33 6.10 -5.66 -8.54
C VAL A 33 6.37 -6.59 -7.37
N PHE A 34 5.67 -6.41 -6.26
CA PHE A 34 5.78 -7.28 -5.09
C PHE A 34 5.40 -8.73 -5.42
N ILE A 35 4.26 -8.95 -6.09
CA ILE A 35 3.82 -10.28 -6.51
C ILE A 35 4.77 -10.86 -7.57
N ALA A 36 5.28 -10.07 -8.51
CA ALA A 36 6.25 -10.53 -9.51
C ALA A 36 7.57 -10.96 -8.87
N GLY A 37 8.11 -10.16 -7.93
CA GLY A 37 9.31 -10.50 -7.17
C GLY A 37 9.11 -11.75 -6.31
N TRP A 38 7.96 -11.87 -5.66
CA TRP A 38 7.59 -13.05 -4.88
C TRP A 38 7.41 -14.31 -5.75
N GLY A 39 6.68 -14.19 -6.87
CA GLY A 39 6.47 -15.29 -7.81
C GLY A 39 7.78 -15.76 -8.44
N THR A 40 8.69 -14.84 -8.75
CA THR A 40 10.04 -15.15 -9.23
C THR A 40 10.85 -15.91 -8.18
N SER A 41 10.77 -15.48 -6.91
CA SER A 41 11.39 -16.20 -5.79
C SER A 41 10.86 -17.64 -5.66
N ILE A 42 9.55 -17.85 -5.79
CA ILE A 42 8.93 -19.18 -5.80
C ILE A 42 9.40 -19.99 -7.02
N ALA A 43 9.49 -19.38 -8.20
CA ALA A 43 9.88 -20.08 -9.42
C ALA A 43 11.35 -20.53 -9.41
N LEU A 44 12.27 -19.72 -8.87
CA LEU A 44 13.70 -20.05 -8.83
C LEU A 44 14.06 -21.05 -7.72
N TRP A 45 13.42 -20.95 -6.56
CA TRP A 45 13.81 -21.73 -5.37
C TRP A 45 12.72 -22.69 -4.88
N GLY A 46 11.48 -22.59 -5.35
CA GLY A 46 10.36 -23.42 -4.91
C GLY A 46 9.87 -23.05 -3.52
N ILE A 47 9.70 -24.06 -2.66
CA ILE A 47 9.27 -23.92 -1.25
C ILE A 47 10.13 -22.88 -0.48
N PRO A 48 11.49 -22.86 -0.58
CA PRO A 48 12.28 -21.83 0.09
C PRO A 48 11.92 -20.39 -0.32
N GLY A 49 11.46 -20.19 -1.56
CA GLY A 49 11.03 -18.88 -2.06
C GLY A 49 9.77 -18.33 -1.38
N LEU A 50 8.94 -19.20 -0.80
CA LEU A 50 7.78 -18.82 0.02
C LEU A 50 8.18 -18.12 1.33
N TYR A 51 9.37 -18.43 1.86
CA TYR A 51 9.85 -17.83 3.11
C TYR A 51 10.48 -16.44 2.91
N ILE A 52 10.88 -16.06 1.70
CA ILE A 52 11.53 -14.76 1.44
C ILE A 52 10.67 -13.55 1.88
N PRO A 53 9.35 -13.47 1.55
CA PRO A 53 8.49 -12.41 2.07
C PRO A 53 8.36 -12.45 3.59
N ALA A 54 8.22 -13.65 4.17
CA ALA A 54 8.07 -13.80 5.62
C ALA A 54 9.33 -13.33 6.35
N LEU A 55 10.52 -13.73 5.88
CA LEU A 55 11.81 -13.33 6.43
C LEU A 55 12.07 -11.82 6.26
N ALA A 56 11.63 -11.22 5.15
CA ALA A 56 11.73 -9.78 4.94
C ALA A 56 10.80 -8.98 5.87
N LEU A 57 9.62 -9.50 6.19
CA LEU A 57 8.65 -8.84 7.09
C LEU A 57 9.05 -8.90 8.58
N VAL A 58 9.83 -9.89 9.01
CA VAL A 58 10.32 -10.01 10.40
C VAL A 58 11.06 -8.75 10.89
N PRO A 59 12.12 -8.26 10.23
CA PRO A 59 12.81 -7.04 10.65
C PRO A 59 11.93 -5.79 10.50
N VAL A 60 11.03 -5.75 9.52
CA VAL A 60 10.06 -4.65 9.36
C VAL A 60 9.17 -4.55 10.60
N MET A 61 8.61 -5.68 11.06
CA MET A 61 7.82 -5.71 12.29
C MET A 61 8.63 -5.30 13.51
N TRP A 62 9.89 -5.71 13.60
CA TRP A 62 10.77 -5.27 14.68
C TRP A 62 10.95 -3.74 14.69
N VAL A 63 11.20 -3.13 13.53
CA VAL A 63 11.31 -1.66 13.39
C VAL A 63 10.00 -0.97 13.72
N VAL A 64 8.87 -1.48 13.24
CA VAL A 64 7.54 -0.94 13.56
C VAL A 64 7.29 -0.98 15.07
N LEU A 65 7.56 -2.11 15.72
CA LEU A 65 7.45 -2.24 17.16
C LEU A 65 8.34 -1.22 17.88
N LEU A 66 9.59 -1.04 17.46
CA LEU A 66 10.47 0.01 18.03
C LEU A 66 9.95 1.44 17.81
N ILE A 67 9.30 1.71 16.68
CA ILE A 67 8.66 3.02 16.39
C ILE A 67 7.45 3.26 17.28
N ILE A 68 6.70 2.21 17.63
CA ILE A 68 5.54 2.36 18.51
C ILE A 68 5.98 2.41 19.97
N SER A 69 7.00 1.64 20.36
CA SER A 69 7.54 1.63 21.73
C SER A 69 8.32 2.88 22.11
N ARG A 70 8.75 3.71 21.15
CA ARG A 70 9.49 4.95 21.45
C ARG A 70 8.65 6.09 22.01
N GLY A 71 7.31 6.00 21.97
CA GLY A 71 6.40 7.02 22.52
C GLY A 71 6.33 8.30 21.70
#